data_AF-Q14RS6-F1
#
_entry.id   AF-Q14RS6-F1
#
_cell.length_a   1.000
_cell.length_b   1.000
_cell.length_c   1.000
_cell.angle_alpha   90.00
_cell.angle_beta   90.00
_cell.angle_gamma   90.00
#
_symmetry.space_group_name_H-M   'P 1'
#
loop_
_entity.id
_entity.type
_entity.pdbx_description
1 polymer ?
#
loop_
_entity_poly.entity_id
_entity_poly.type
_entity_poly.pdbx_seq_one_letter_code
_entity_poly.pdbx_strand_id
1 'polypeptide(L)'
;MALNLLSPSEIKTISFLDTSKSSYNLNHLKFQGGVAIKRKEWSGISGKRVQCSVQAPPPAWPGRAVAEARKTWDGPKPISIVGSTGSIGTQTLDIVAENPDKFRVVALAAGSNVTLLADQVKTFRPKLVAVRNESLVEELKDALADMEDKPEIIPGEQGIIEVARHPDAVTVVTGIVGCAGLKPTVAAIEAGKDIALANKETLIAGGPFVLPLAHKHKVKILPADSEHSAIFQCIQGL
;
A
#
# COMPACT_ATOMS: atom_id res chain seq x y z
N MET A 1 -22.09 28.72 -41.78
CA MET A 1 -22.64 28.96 -40.43
C MET A 1 -21.46 29.11 -39.49
N ALA A 2 -21.31 30.29 -38.91
CA ALA A 2 -20.13 30.70 -38.17
C ALA A 2 -20.15 30.19 -36.72
N LEU A 3 -18.96 29.83 -36.23
CA LEU A 3 -18.65 29.49 -34.84
C LEU A 3 -18.62 30.77 -34.01
N ASN A 4 -19.43 30.85 -32.95
CA ASN A 4 -19.33 31.90 -31.93
C ASN A 4 -18.43 31.41 -30.79
N LEU A 5 -17.23 32.00 -30.70
CA LEU A 5 -16.36 31.95 -29.54
C LEU A 5 -16.74 33.10 -28.59
N LEU A 6 -16.98 32.80 -27.31
CA LEU A 6 -17.07 33.79 -26.24
C LEU A 6 -15.72 33.94 -25.55
N SER A 7 -15.34 35.18 -25.26
CA SER A 7 -14.06 35.62 -24.69
C SER A 7 -13.93 35.33 -23.19
N PRO A 8 -12.70 35.15 -22.65
CA PRO A 8 -12.47 34.91 -21.24
C PRO A 8 -12.30 36.24 -20.48
N SER A 9 -13.31 36.63 -19.72
CA SER A 9 -13.15 37.63 -18.66
C SER A 9 -14.00 37.20 -17.47
N GLU A 10 -13.33 37.05 -16.32
CA GLU A 10 -13.81 36.69 -14.97
C GLU A 10 -13.38 35.31 -14.46
N ILE A 11 -12.05 35.14 -14.34
CA ILE A 11 -11.47 34.18 -13.40
C ILE A 11 -11.32 34.92 -12.06
N LYS A 12 -12.18 34.62 -11.08
CA LYS A 12 -11.91 34.98 -9.68
C LYS A 12 -11.02 33.92 -9.04
N THR A 13 -9.78 34.33 -8.82
CA THR A 13 -8.77 33.65 -8.01
C THR A 13 -9.28 33.42 -6.60
N ILE A 14 -9.37 32.17 -6.16
CA ILE A 14 -9.50 31.84 -4.74
C ILE A 14 -8.12 31.37 -4.30
N SER A 15 -7.37 32.27 -3.67
CA SER A 15 -6.11 31.97 -3.01
C SER A 15 -6.38 31.25 -1.69
N PHE A 16 -5.93 30.01 -1.57
CA PHE A 16 -5.78 29.33 -0.28
C PHE A 16 -4.41 29.70 0.30
N LEU A 17 -4.42 30.66 1.21
CA LEU A 17 -3.36 30.90 2.19
C LEU A 17 -4.03 30.74 3.56
N ASP A 18 -3.71 29.67 4.30
CA ASP A 18 -2.61 29.77 5.26
C ASP A 18 -2.24 28.40 5.82
N THR A 19 -0.94 28.22 6.08
CA THR A 19 -0.32 26.98 6.55
C THR A 19 0.03 27.14 8.04
N SER A 20 -0.31 26.14 8.85
CA SER A 20 0.36 25.67 10.10
C SER A 20 1.04 26.66 11.08
N LYS A 21 0.74 26.50 12.38
CA LYS A 21 1.69 26.11 13.48
C LYS A 21 0.96 26.21 14.83
N SER A 22 0.84 25.09 15.55
CA SER A 22 1.69 24.66 16.68
C SER A 22 1.23 25.18 18.05
N SER A 23 0.89 24.23 18.91
CA SER A 23 0.67 24.31 20.36
C SER A 23 1.85 24.97 21.09
N TYR A 24 1.61 25.65 22.24
CA TYR A 24 2.21 25.43 23.58
C TYR A 24 1.69 26.49 24.59
N ASN A 25 1.59 26.07 25.86
CA ASN A 25 1.09 26.78 27.06
C ASN A 25 1.67 28.20 27.30
N LEU A 26 0.84 29.13 27.79
CA LEU A 26 1.25 30.07 28.84
C LEU A 26 0.07 30.71 29.60
N ASN A 27 0.35 30.97 30.88
CA ASN A 27 -0.50 31.44 31.96
C ASN A 27 -1.23 32.78 31.71
N HIS A 28 -2.42 32.86 32.31
CA HIS A 28 -2.91 33.97 33.14
C HIS A 28 -2.59 35.40 32.67
N LEU A 29 -3.54 36.09 32.04
CA LEU A 29 -3.63 37.55 32.06
C LEU A 29 -5.08 38.00 31.85
N LYS A 30 -5.65 38.54 32.93
CA LYS A 30 -6.84 39.38 32.90
C LYS A 30 -6.54 40.60 32.03
N PHE A 31 -7.41 40.90 31.08
CA PHE A 31 -7.55 42.26 30.58
C PHE A 31 -9.02 42.69 30.67
N GLN A 32 -9.23 43.72 31.49
CA GLN A 32 -10.43 44.52 31.55
C GLN A 32 -10.59 45.28 30.23
N GLY A 33 -11.80 45.29 29.68
CA GLY A 33 -12.11 46.03 28.47
C GLY A 33 -13.57 45.87 28.13
N GLY A 34 -14.42 46.58 28.86
CA GLY A 34 -15.85 46.66 28.57
C GLY A 34 -16.09 47.40 27.26
N VAL A 35 -16.81 46.76 26.34
CA VAL A 35 -17.59 47.46 25.32
C VAL A 35 -18.99 46.89 25.40
N ALA A 36 -19.87 47.64 26.06
CA ALA A 36 -21.31 47.36 26.09
C ALA A 36 -21.91 47.77 24.74
N ILE A 37 -22.46 46.81 23.99
CA ILE A 37 -23.31 47.08 22.83
C ILE A 37 -24.71 46.55 23.12
N LYS A 38 -25.65 47.48 23.03
CA LYS A 38 -27.08 47.40 23.33
C LYS A 38 -27.72 46.09 22.85
N ARG A 39 -28.43 45.41 23.77
CA ARG A 39 -29.50 44.46 23.42
C ARG A 39 -30.57 45.21 22.63
N LYS A 40 -30.68 44.90 21.35
CA LYS A 40 -31.90 45.15 20.58
C LYS A 40 -32.65 43.83 20.53
N GLU A 41 -33.72 43.73 21.30
CA GLU A 41 -34.67 42.63 21.16
C GLU A 41 -35.28 42.73 19.76
N TRP A 42 -34.93 41.76 18.91
CA TRP A 42 -35.61 41.52 17.65
C TRP A 42 -36.46 40.28 17.82
N SER A 43 -37.75 40.51 18.06
CA SER A 43 -38.80 39.51 17.97
C SER A 43 -38.89 39.00 16.52
N GLY A 44 -38.67 37.69 16.34
CA GLY A 44 -38.89 37.01 15.07
C GLY A 44 -37.60 36.68 14.31
N ILE A 45 -36.90 35.64 14.75
CA ILE A 45 -35.98 34.89 13.89
C ILE A 45 -36.55 33.48 13.80
N SER A 46 -37.18 33.18 12.67
CA SER A 46 -37.42 31.80 12.26
C SER A 46 -36.06 31.14 12.09
N GLY A 47 -35.61 30.45 13.14
CA GLY A 47 -34.39 29.67 13.11
C GLY A 47 -34.57 28.51 12.14
N LYS A 48 -34.15 28.71 10.89
CA LYS A 48 -33.94 27.60 9.96
C LYS A 48 -32.81 26.75 10.53
N ARG A 49 -33.18 25.73 11.29
CA ARG A 49 -32.28 24.66 11.70
C ARG A 49 -31.87 23.93 10.43
N VAL A 50 -30.69 24.22 9.91
CA VAL A 50 -30.09 23.43 8.82
C VAL A 50 -29.72 22.09 9.45
N GLN A 51 -30.58 21.10 9.28
CA GLN A 51 -30.20 19.71 9.51
C GLN A 51 -29.32 19.31 8.32
N CYS A 52 -28.01 19.22 8.53
CA CYS A 52 -27.18 18.42 7.65
C CYS A 52 -27.66 16.97 7.79
N SER A 53 -28.36 16.46 6.78
CA SER A 53 -28.63 15.03 6.72
C SER A 53 -27.30 14.30 6.70
N VAL A 54 -27.15 13.28 7.53
CA VAL A 54 -26.05 12.30 7.45
C VAL A 54 -26.27 11.38 6.25
N GLN A 55 -26.61 11.95 5.10
CA GLN A 55 -26.63 11.23 3.83
C GLN A 55 -25.23 11.32 3.26
N ALA A 56 -24.61 10.15 3.08
CA ALA A 56 -23.37 10.06 2.34
C ALA A 56 -23.55 10.73 0.97
N PRO A 57 -22.57 11.51 0.50
CA PRO A 57 -22.67 12.17 -0.79
C PRO A 57 -22.91 11.12 -1.89
N PRO A 58 -23.66 11.48 -2.95
CA PRO A 58 -23.82 10.60 -4.09
C PRO A 58 -22.44 10.25 -4.66
N PRO A 59 -22.26 9.02 -5.17
CA PRO A 59 -20.97 8.58 -5.66
C PRO A 59 -20.51 9.47 -6.83
N ALA A 60 -19.24 9.85 -6.82
CA ALA A 60 -18.63 10.68 -7.87
C ALA A 60 -18.63 10.00 -9.25
N TRP A 61 -18.80 8.66 -9.30
CA TRP A 61 -18.89 7.88 -10.53
C TRP A 61 -20.09 6.90 -10.50
N PRO A 62 -20.79 6.69 -11.64
CA PRO A 62 -21.91 5.75 -11.73
C PRO A 62 -21.53 4.29 -11.45
N GLY A 63 -20.26 3.93 -11.62
CA GLY A 63 -19.72 2.62 -11.29
C GLY A 63 -18.88 2.71 -10.03
N ARG A 64 -19.48 2.53 -8.85
CA ARG A 64 -18.69 2.19 -7.66
C ARG A 64 -18.03 0.85 -7.97
N ALA A 65 -16.69 0.79 -7.92
CA ALA A 65 -16.03 -0.50 -7.81
C ALA A 65 -16.51 -1.11 -6.49
N VAL A 66 -17.43 -2.07 -6.59
CA VAL A 66 -17.96 -2.73 -5.40
C VAL A 66 -16.79 -3.48 -4.79
N ALA A 67 -16.41 -3.10 -3.58
CA ALA A 67 -15.43 -3.86 -2.81
C ALA A 67 -15.99 -5.29 -2.65
N GLU A 68 -15.45 -6.23 -3.42
CA GLU A 68 -15.84 -7.63 -3.34
C GLU A 68 -15.63 -8.16 -1.91
N ALA A 69 -16.36 -9.22 -1.56
CA ALA A 69 -16.24 -9.88 -0.27
C ALA A 69 -14.75 -10.12 0.07
N ARG A 70 -14.31 -9.56 1.20
CA ARG A 70 -12.94 -9.76 1.69
C ARG A 70 -12.75 -11.25 1.93
N LYS A 71 -11.75 -11.87 1.27
CA LYS A 71 -11.26 -13.18 1.69
C LYS A 71 -10.90 -13.08 3.16
N THR A 72 -11.50 -13.90 4.01
CA THR A 72 -11.17 -13.99 5.43
C THR A 72 -10.15 -15.11 5.61
N TRP A 73 -9.21 -14.89 6.51
CA TRP A 73 -8.18 -15.86 6.88
C TRP A 73 -8.16 -15.97 8.40
N ASP A 74 -7.86 -17.16 8.90
CA ASP A 74 -7.74 -17.40 10.33
C ASP A 74 -6.42 -16.78 10.82
N GLY A 75 -6.52 -15.62 11.48
CA GLY A 75 -5.37 -14.88 12.02
C GLY A 75 -4.82 -13.80 11.08
N PRO A 76 -3.53 -13.42 11.22
CA PRO A 76 -2.90 -12.43 10.36
C PRO A 76 -2.76 -12.93 8.91
N LYS A 77 -3.00 -12.06 7.93
CA LYS A 77 -2.88 -12.35 6.50
C LYS A 77 -1.46 -12.82 6.16
N PRO A 78 -1.27 -14.04 5.64
CA PRO A 78 0.06 -14.51 5.28
C PRO A 78 0.52 -13.95 3.94
N ILE A 79 1.68 -13.29 3.93
CA ILE A 79 2.25 -12.67 2.73
C ILE A 79 3.68 -13.13 2.48
N SER A 80 4.07 -13.22 1.21
CA SER A 80 5.48 -13.34 0.81
C SER A 80 5.95 -12.07 0.13
N ILE A 81 7.24 -11.77 0.26
CA ILE A 81 7.84 -10.53 -0.25
C ILE A 81 9.04 -10.88 -1.12
N VAL A 82 8.93 -10.56 -2.40
CA VAL A 82 10.00 -10.73 -3.38
C VAL A 82 10.74 -9.41 -3.54
N GLY A 83 12.01 -9.33 -3.14
CA GLY A 83 12.77 -8.08 -3.08
C GLY A 83 12.67 -7.38 -1.73
N SER A 84 12.75 -8.14 -0.62
CA SER A 84 12.53 -7.66 0.75
C SER A 84 13.54 -6.60 1.22
N THR A 85 14.75 -6.61 0.68
CA THR A 85 15.84 -5.67 1.03
C THR A 85 15.85 -4.42 0.14
N GLY A 86 14.92 -4.31 -0.81
CA GLY A 86 14.73 -3.10 -1.61
C GLY A 86 13.75 -2.14 -0.96
N SER A 87 13.62 -0.93 -1.51
CA SER A 87 12.76 0.14 -0.96
C SER A 87 11.32 -0.31 -0.71
N ILE A 88 10.68 -0.99 -1.67
CA ILE A 88 9.32 -1.51 -1.51
C ILE A 88 9.27 -2.60 -0.43
N GLY A 89 10.26 -3.50 -0.41
CA GLY A 89 10.33 -4.60 0.54
C GLY A 89 10.47 -4.11 1.99
N THR A 90 11.38 -3.18 2.25
CA THR A 90 11.59 -2.61 3.58
C THR A 90 10.36 -1.84 4.05
N GLN A 91 9.78 -0.98 3.20
CA GLN A 91 8.55 -0.26 3.54
C GLN A 91 7.37 -1.20 3.82
N THR A 92 7.27 -2.30 3.06
CA THR A 92 6.25 -3.33 3.32
C THR A 92 6.46 -3.96 4.69
N LEU A 93 7.71 -4.28 5.05
CA LEU A 93 8.04 -4.87 6.35
C LEU A 93 7.81 -3.90 7.51
N ASP A 94 8.03 -2.59 7.31
CA ASP A 94 7.71 -1.56 8.31
C ASP A 94 6.20 -1.57 8.62
N ILE A 95 5.35 -1.62 7.58
CA ILE A 95 3.89 -1.73 7.74
C ILE A 95 3.49 -3.02 8.48
N VAL A 96 4.17 -4.13 8.17
CA VAL A 96 3.92 -5.42 8.85
C VAL A 96 4.32 -5.34 10.33
N ALA A 97 5.46 -4.72 10.64
CA ALA A 97 5.92 -4.53 12.02
C ALA A 97 4.96 -3.66 12.85
N GLU A 98 4.34 -2.66 12.23
CA GLU A 98 3.31 -1.82 12.85
C GLU A 98 1.94 -2.51 12.98
N ASN A 99 1.70 -3.58 12.23
CA ASN A 99 0.41 -4.28 12.17
C ASN A 99 0.54 -5.82 12.26
N PRO A 100 1.15 -6.36 13.34
CA PRO A 100 1.43 -7.80 13.46
C PRO A 100 0.16 -8.66 13.62
N ASP A 101 -0.95 -8.06 14.05
CA ASP A 101 -2.27 -8.70 14.12
C ASP A 101 -2.91 -8.89 12.74
N LYS A 102 -2.49 -8.10 11.74
CA LYS A 102 -3.08 -8.09 10.39
C LYS A 102 -2.26 -8.83 9.36
N PHE A 103 -0.94 -8.89 9.52
CA PHE A 103 -0.04 -9.48 8.53
C PHE A 103 0.98 -10.41 9.18
N ARG A 104 1.31 -11.49 8.47
CA ARG A 104 2.40 -12.41 8.81
C ARG A 104 3.27 -12.65 7.60
N VAL A 105 4.57 -12.45 7.73
CA VAL A 105 5.53 -12.79 6.67
C VAL A 105 5.76 -14.30 6.68
N VAL A 106 5.51 -14.97 5.55
CA VAL A 106 5.76 -16.42 5.43
C VAL A 106 7.04 -16.72 4.65
N ALA A 107 7.42 -15.86 3.70
CA ALA A 107 8.60 -16.06 2.88
C ALA A 107 9.22 -14.74 2.41
N LEU A 108 10.54 -14.68 2.37
CA LEU A 108 11.32 -13.50 1.95
C LEU A 108 12.33 -13.85 0.86
N ALA A 109 12.46 -13.01 -0.16
CA ALA A 109 13.51 -13.13 -1.16
C ALA A 109 14.29 -11.83 -1.31
N ALA A 110 15.62 -11.92 -1.40
CA ALA A 110 16.50 -10.79 -1.62
C ALA A 110 17.52 -11.03 -2.73
N GLY A 111 18.17 -9.95 -3.18
CA GLY A 111 19.23 -9.99 -4.18
C GLY A 111 20.57 -10.40 -3.57
N SER A 112 21.22 -9.45 -2.90
CA SER A 112 22.60 -9.60 -2.40
C SER A 112 22.86 -8.92 -1.04
N ASN A 113 21.87 -8.25 -0.44
CA ASN A 113 22.05 -7.60 0.87
C ASN A 113 21.77 -8.61 1.99
N VAL A 114 22.76 -9.45 2.29
CA VAL A 114 22.66 -10.54 3.26
C VAL A 114 22.45 -10.02 4.67
N THR A 115 23.19 -8.97 5.07
CA THR A 115 23.11 -8.40 6.41
C THR A 115 21.69 -7.96 6.74
N LEU A 116 21.08 -7.15 5.87
CA LEU A 116 19.69 -6.71 6.06
C LEU A 116 18.71 -7.88 5.98
N LEU A 117 18.93 -8.83 5.08
CA LEU A 117 18.07 -10.01 5.01
C LEU A 117 18.11 -10.83 6.30
N ALA A 118 19.29 -11.02 6.90
CA ALA A 118 19.44 -11.74 8.16
C ALA A 118 18.67 -11.04 9.29
N ASP A 119 18.75 -9.72 9.39
CA ASP A 119 17.98 -8.93 10.36
C ASP A 119 16.47 -9.08 10.15
N GLN A 120 16.01 -9.04 8.89
CA GLN A 120 14.61 -9.29 8.54
C GLN A 120 14.17 -10.70 8.93
N VAL A 121 15.01 -11.71 8.71
CA VAL A 121 14.71 -13.11 9.08
C VAL A 121 14.59 -13.27 10.58
N LYS A 122 15.52 -12.70 11.37
CA LYS A 122 15.47 -12.75 12.83
C LYS A 122 14.21 -12.07 13.39
N THR A 123 13.79 -10.98 12.75
CA THR A 123 12.63 -10.20 13.18
C THR A 123 11.30 -10.88 12.84
N PHE A 124 11.13 -11.30 11.58
CA PHE A 124 9.84 -11.75 11.06
C PHE A 124 9.67 -13.27 11.06
N ARG A 125 10.75 -14.04 11.30
CA ARG A 125 10.78 -15.51 11.34
C ARG A 125 9.99 -16.17 10.19
N PRO A 126 10.30 -15.85 8.91
CA PRO A 126 9.67 -16.51 7.77
C PRO A 126 10.02 -18.00 7.76
N LYS A 127 9.21 -18.81 7.07
CA LYS A 127 9.48 -20.24 6.88
C LYS A 127 10.49 -20.51 5.77
N LEU A 128 10.47 -19.66 4.73
CA LEU A 128 11.31 -19.79 3.55
C LEU A 128 12.05 -18.47 3.25
N VAL A 129 13.33 -18.57 2.93
CA VAL A 129 14.17 -17.45 2.54
C VAL A 129 14.92 -17.78 1.26
N ALA A 130 15.02 -16.81 0.35
CA ALA A 130 15.82 -16.95 -0.87
C ALA A 130 16.80 -15.80 -1.06
N VAL A 131 18.00 -16.13 -1.54
CA VAL A 131 19.02 -15.17 -1.95
C VAL A 131 19.37 -15.46 -3.41
N ARG A 132 19.21 -14.46 -4.27
CA ARG A 132 19.51 -14.61 -5.70
C ARG A 132 20.97 -14.95 -5.96
N ASN A 133 21.89 -14.32 -5.22
CA ASN A 133 23.31 -14.61 -5.36
C ASN A 133 23.71 -15.84 -4.53
N GLU A 134 23.94 -16.96 -5.22
CA GLU A 134 24.27 -18.24 -4.58
C GLU A 134 25.59 -18.20 -3.78
N SER A 135 26.53 -17.32 -4.15
CA SER A 135 27.81 -17.19 -3.44
C SER A 135 27.65 -16.64 -2.01
N LEU A 136 26.49 -16.04 -1.70
CA LEU A 136 26.21 -15.37 -0.44
C LEU A 136 25.39 -16.23 0.53
N VAL A 137 25.09 -17.48 0.15
CA VAL A 137 24.25 -18.39 0.92
C VAL A 137 24.92 -18.81 2.22
N GLU A 138 26.22 -19.12 2.17
CA GLU A 138 26.96 -19.48 3.38
C GLU A 138 27.07 -18.29 4.34
N GLU A 139 27.30 -17.08 3.83
CA GLU A 139 27.27 -15.85 4.64
C GLU A 139 25.91 -15.66 5.35
N LEU A 140 24.80 -15.93 4.65
CA LEU A 140 23.46 -15.87 5.27
C LEU A 140 23.29 -16.95 6.35
N LYS A 141 23.75 -18.17 6.11
CA LYS A 141 23.67 -19.26 7.10
C LYS A 141 24.48 -18.94 8.35
N ASP A 142 25.67 -18.38 8.18
CA ASP A 142 26.53 -17.95 9.27
C ASP A 142 25.89 -16.82 10.07
N ALA A 143 25.29 -15.83 9.40
CA ALA A 143 24.57 -14.73 10.05
C ALA A 143 23.34 -15.18 10.85
N LEU A 144 22.77 -16.35 10.51
CA LEU A 144 21.63 -16.99 11.17
C LEU A 144 22.03 -18.16 12.07
N ALA A 145 23.31 -18.37 12.32
CA ALA A 145 23.80 -19.55 13.04
C ALA A 145 23.25 -19.64 14.49
N ASP A 146 23.05 -18.48 15.11
CA ASP A 146 22.56 -18.24 16.47
C ASP A 146 21.04 -18.44 16.65
N MET A 147 20.29 -18.59 15.55
CA MET A 147 18.85 -18.73 15.58
C MET A 147 18.43 -20.18 15.79
N GLU A 148 17.51 -20.44 16.73
CA GLU A 148 16.99 -21.80 17.01
C GLU A 148 16.13 -22.32 15.84
N ASP A 149 15.15 -21.52 15.42
CA ASP A 149 14.22 -21.86 14.33
C ASP A 149 14.70 -21.29 13.00
N LYS A 150 15.54 -22.02 12.28
CA LYS A 150 16.09 -21.58 10.98
C LYS A 150 15.08 -21.78 9.85
N PRO A 151 14.91 -20.79 8.95
CA PRO A 151 14.11 -20.98 7.76
C PRO A 151 14.77 -21.97 6.80
N GLU A 152 13.97 -22.53 5.89
CA GLU A 152 14.51 -23.14 4.69
C GLU A 152 15.18 -22.05 3.82
N ILE A 153 16.40 -22.28 3.37
CA ILE A 153 17.13 -21.33 2.51
C ILE A 153 17.30 -21.95 1.12
N ILE A 154 16.69 -21.34 0.10
CA ILE A 154 16.81 -21.79 -1.30
C ILE A 154 17.60 -20.74 -2.11
N PRO A 155 18.74 -21.13 -2.71
CA PRO A 155 19.58 -20.21 -3.46
C PRO A 155 19.04 -19.94 -4.87
N GLY A 156 19.54 -18.87 -5.49
CA GLY A 156 19.40 -18.62 -6.91
C GLY A 156 18.01 -18.14 -7.33
N GLU A 157 17.78 -18.09 -8.65
CA GLU A 157 16.48 -17.68 -9.21
C GLU A 157 15.34 -18.61 -8.80
N GLN A 158 15.63 -19.91 -8.64
CA GLN A 158 14.63 -20.88 -8.23
C GLN A 158 14.08 -20.56 -6.84
N GLY A 159 14.92 -20.16 -5.89
CA GLY A 159 14.46 -19.73 -4.56
C GLY A 159 13.52 -18.53 -4.63
N ILE A 160 13.77 -17.57 -5.52
CA ILE A 160 12.89 -16.41 -5.71
C ILE A 160 11.49 -16.86 -6.19
N ILE A 161 11.44 -17.85 -7.08
CA ILE A 161 10.20 -18.45 -7.57
C ILE A 161 9.47 -19.21 -6.45
N GLU A 162 10.18 -19.99 -5.63
CA GLU A 162 9.61 -20.70 -4.48
C GLU A 162 8.98 -19.75 -3.46
N VAL A 163 9.66 -18.64 -3.15
CA VAL A 163 9.12 -17.59 -2.26
C VAL A 163 7.83 -17.00 -2.82
N ALA A 164 7.77 -16.77 -4.13
CA ALA A 164 6.58 -16.23 -4.79
C ALA A 164 5.41 -17.22 -4.77
N ARG A 165 5.66 -18.52 -4.91
CA ARG A 165 4.60 -19.55 -4.94
C ARG A 165 4.35 -20.26 -3.62
N HIS A 166 4.98 -19.81 -2.52
CA HIS A 166 4.93 -20.49 -1.23
C HIS A 166 3.48 -20.86 -0.82
N PRO A 167 3.22 -22.11 -0.41
CA PRO A 167 1.86 -22.62 -0.20
C PRO A 167 1.06 -21.80 0.81
N ASP A 168 1.71 -21.37 1.90
CA ASP A 168 1.05 -20.61 2.96
C ASP A 168 0.77 -19.14 2.61
N ALA A 169 1.42 -18.57 1.59
CA ALA A 169 1.18 -17.18 1.22
C ALA A 169 -0.21 -17.06 0.56
N VAL A 170 -0.95 -15.98 0.81
CA VAL A 170 -2.16 -15.65 0.02
C VAL A 170 -1.94 -14.46 -0.90
N THR A 171 -0.91 -13.65 -0.60
CA THR A 171 -0.54 -12.49 -1.41
C THR A 171 0.97 -12.40 -1.52
N VAL A 172 1.45 -12.01 -2.69
CA VAL A 172 2.88 -11.79 -2.98
C VAL A 172 3.09 -10.32 -3.25
N VAL A 173 4.03 -9.70 -2.53
CA VAL A 173 4.48 -8.33 -2.80
C VAL A 173 5.69 -8.38 -3.72
N THR A 174 5.60 -7.74 -4.90
CA THR A 174 6.67 -7.76 -5.90
C THR A 174 7.51 -6.48 -5.82
N GLY A 175 8.54 -6.48 -4.98
CA GLY A 175 9.51 -5.39 -4.80
C GLY A 175 10.82 -5.55 -5.59
N ILE A 176 11.00 -6.63 -6.36
CA ILE A 176 12.15 -6.79 -7.25
C ILE A 176 12.07 -5.81 -8.43
N VAL A 177 13.22 -5.36 -8.94
CA VAL A 177 13.30 -4.38 -10.04
C VAL A 177 13.42 -5.03 -11.41
N GLY A 178 12.87 -4.39 -12.45
CA GLY A 178 13.01 -4.79 -13.85
C GLY A 178 12.36 -6.13 -14.21
N CYS A 179 12.76 -6.72 -15.33
CA CYS A 179 12.13 -7.95 -15.84
C CYS A 179 12.36 -9.21 -14.99
N ALA A 180 13.25 -9.14 -13.99
CA ALA A 180 13.49 -10.24 -13.06
C ALA A 180 12.23 -10.61 -12.24
N GLY A 181 11.27 -9.69 -12.12
CA GLY A 181 9.97 -9.94 -11.49
C GLY A 181 9.00 -10.80 -12.29
N LEU A 182 9.25 -11.04 -13.59
CA LEU A 182 8.27 -11.71 -14.45
C LEU A 182 8.07 -13.18 -14.07
N LYS A 183 9.14 -13.98 -14.01
CA LYS A 183 9.07 -15.40 -13.63
C LYS A 183 8.41 -15.63 -12.26
N PRO A 184 8.81 -14.94 -11.16
CA PRO A 184 8.16 -15.12 -9.87
C PRO A 184 6.70 -14.65 -9.88
N THR A 185 6.36 -13.60 -10.64
CA THR A 185 4.95 -13.16 -10.77
C THR A 185 4.10 -14.21 -11.48
N VAL A 186 4.60 -14.82 -12.56
CA VAL A 186 3.91 -15.91 -13.27
C VAL A 186 3.68 -17.09 -12.34
N ALA A 187 4.71 -17.53 -11.60
CA ALA A 187 4.60 -18.65 -10.66
C ALA A 187 3.61 -18.37 -9.51
N ALA A 188 3.59 -17.14 -8.99
CA ALA A 188 2.62 -16.72 -7.98
C ALA A 188 1.18 -16.78 -8.52
N ILE A 189 0.96 -16.33 -9.76
CA ILE A 189 -0.36 -16.39 -10.42
C ILE A 189 -0.79 -17.85 -10.62
N GLU A 190 0.10 -18.71 -11.11
CA GLU A 190 -0.19 -20.13 -11.32
C GLU A 190 -0.56 -20.83 -10.00
N ALA A 191 0.08 -20.41 -8.90
CA ALA A 191 -0.22 -20.87 -7.54
C ALA A 191 -1.44 -20.19 -6.90
N GLY A 192 -2.18 -19.35 -7.64
CA GLY A 192 -3.43 -18.74 -7.20
C GLY A 192 -3.27 -17.63 -6.16
N LYS A 193 -2.09 -16.99 -6.10
CA LYS A 193 -1.79 -15.93 -5.12
C LYS A 193 -2.16 -14.57 -5.66
N ASP A 194 -2.79 -13.73 -4.84
CA ASP A 194 -3.04 -12.33 -5.21
C ASP A 194 -1.70 -11.58 -5.30
N ILE A 195 -1.54 -10.68 -6.27
CA ILE A 195 -0.28 -9.98 -6.55
C ILE A 195 -0.41 -8.52 -6.12
N ALA A 196 0.41 -8.07 -5.17
CA ALA A 196 0.63 -6.66 -4.90
C ALA A 196 1.81 -6.18 -5.76
N LEU A 197 1.47 -5.60 -6.91
CA LEU A 197 2.41 -5.34 -7.98
C LEU A 197 3.00 -3.92 -7.85
N ALA A 198 4.25 -3.83 -7.39
CA ALA A 198 5.02 -2.57 -7.38
C ALA A 198 5.95 -2.42 -8.58
N ASN A 199 6.33 -3.54 -9.22
CA ASN A 199 7.19 -3.54 -10.39
C ASN A 199 6.35 -3.35 -11.66
N LYS A 200 6.39 -2.15 -12.25
CA LYS A 200 5.67 -1.82 -13.48
C LYS A 200 6.26 -2.51 -14.71
N GLU A 201 7.57 -2.74 -14.73
CA GLU A 201 8.28 -3.36 -15.86
C GLU A 201 7.73 -4.76 -16.19
N THR A 202 7.22 -5.48 -15.19
CA THR A 202 6.58 -6.79 -15.34
C THR A 202 5.36 -6.73 -16.26
N LEU A 203 4.50 -5.71 -16.13
CA LEU A 203 3.35 -5.53 -17.02
C LEU A 203 3.71 -4.82 -18.33
N ILE A 204 4.71 -3.95 -18.32
CA ILE A 204 5.21 -3.31 -19.56
C ILE A 204 5.76 -4.38 -20.52
N ALA A 205 6.57 -5.32 -20.01
CA ALA A 205 7.18 -6.37 -20.83
C ALA A 205 6.26 -7.58 -21.04
N GLY A 206 5.47 -7.94 -20.03
CA GLY A 206 4.72 -9.21 -19.99
C GLY A 206 3.19 -9.07 -19.99
N GLY A 207 2.63 -7.87 -20.06
CA GLY A 207 1.19 -7.60 -19.91
C GLY A 207 0.27 -8.51 -20.75
N PRO A 208 0.50 -8.66 -22.08
CA PRO A 208 -0.32 -9.53 -22.93
C PRO A 208 -0.33 -11.01 -22.52
N PHE A 209 0.65 -11.47 -21.73
CA PHE A 209 0.70 -12.83 -21.19
C PHE A 209 0.20 -12.89 -19.74
N VAL A 210 0.65 -11.97 -18.90
CA VAL A 210 0.37 -11.94 -17.46
C VAL A 210 -1.11 -11.67 -17.17
N LEU A 211 -1.75 -10.75 -17.90
CA LEU A 211 -3.14 -10.39 -17.64
C LEU A 211 -4.13 -11.53 -17.98
N PRO A 212 -4.03 -12.21 -19.15
CA PRO A 212 -4.84 -13.39 -19.41
C PRO A 212 -4.59 -14.52 -18.42
N LEU A 213 -3.35 -14.71 -17.97
CA LEU A 213 -3.00 -15.72 -16.97
C LEU A 213 -3.66 -15.41 -15.62
N ALA A 214 -3.58 -14.17 -15.14
CA ALA A 214 -4.23 -13.75 -13.91
C ALA A 214 -5.75 -13.96 -13.96
N HIS A 215 -6.38 -13.63 -15.09
CA HIS A 215 -7.79 -13.88 -15.31
C HIS A 215 -8.13 -15.39 -15.29
N LYS A 216 -7.34 -16.21 -15.98
CA LYS A 216 -7.49 -17.68 -15.99
C LYS A 216 -7.44 -18.28 -14.58
N HIS A 217 -6.52 -17.80 -13.74
CA HIS A 217 -6.33 -18.29 -12.38
C HIS A 217 -7.20 -17.57 -11.33
N LYS A 218 -8.03 -16.60 -11.74
CA LYS A 218 -8.88 -15.77 -10.85
C LYS A 218 -8.08 -15.06 -9.74
N VAL A 219 -6.87 -14.63 -10.11
CA VAL A 219 -5.93 -13.92 -9.25
C VAL A 219 -6.12 -12.43 -9.41
N LYS A 220 -6.09 -11.69 -8.30
CA LYS A 220 -6.15 -10.23 -8.32
C LYS A 220 -4.75 -9.65 -8.47
N ILE A 221 -4.60 -8.68 -9.36
CA ILE A 221 -3.41 -7.82 -9.44
C ILE A 221 -3.79 -6.47 -8.83
N LEU A 222 -3.20 -6.16 -7.68
CA LEU A 222 -3.40 -4.92 -6.93
C LEU A 222 -2.22 -3.98 -7.19
N PRO A 223 -2.46 -2.74 -7.63
CA PRO A 223 -1.38 -1.80 -7.88
C PRO A 223 -0.76 -1.33 -6.56
N ALA A 224 0.55 -1.52 -6.42
CA ALA A 224 1.34 -1.00 -5.29
C ALA A 224 2.26 0.16 -5.70
N ASP A 225 2.46 0.38 -7.01
CA ASP A 225 3.07 1.60 -7.55
C ASP A 225 2.19 2.82 -7.22
N SER A 226 2.79 3.92 -6.78
CA SER A 226 2.12 5.05 -6.14
C SER A 226 1.02 5.68 -7.01
N GLU A 227 1.32 5.94 -8.28
CA GLU A 227 0.43 6.62 -9.23
C GLU A 227 -0.77 5.74 -9.57
N HIS A 228 -0.51 4.46 -9.81
CA HIS A 228 -1.53 3.48 -10.14
C HIS A 228 -2.41 3.15 -8.92
N SER A 229 -1.81 3.11 -7.73
CA SER A 229 -2.53 2.95 -6.45
C SER A 229 -3.43 4.14 -6.17
N ALA A 230 -2.97 5.37 -6.42
CA ALA A 230 -3.79 6.57 -6.25
C ALA A 230 -5.02 6.54 -7.19
N ILE A 231 -4.84 6.24 -8.48
CA ILE A 231 -5.94 6.08 -9.44
C ILE A 231 -6.91 5.00 -8.97
N PHE A 232 -6.38 3.84 -8.53
CA PHE A 232 -7.20 2.75 -8.03
C PHE A 232 -8.06 3.18 -6.85
N GLN A 233 -7.49 3.89 -5.87
CA GLN A 233 -8.22 4.39 -4.70
C GLN A 233 -9.30 5.41 -5.08
N CYS A 234 -9.03 6.32 -6.03
CA CYS A 234 -10.03 7.25 -6.55
C CYS A 234 -11.22 6.54 -7.22
N ILE A 235 -10.97 5.43 -7.92
CA ILE A 235 -12.03 4.62 -8.56
C ILE A 235 -12.84 3.85 -7.52
N GLN A 236 -12.20 3.35 -6.44
CA GLN A 236 -12.91 2.71 -5.33
C GLN A 236 -13.79 3.68 -4.53
N GLY A 237 -13.45 4.98 -4.55
CA GLY A 237 -14.15 6.01 -3.79
C GLY A 237 -13.91 5.88 -2.29
N LEU A 238 -12.67 5.53 -1.91
CA LEU A 238 -12.17 5.55 -0.53
C LEU A 238 -11.89 6.97 -0.05
#